data_AF-A0A5P9J7Y0-F1
#
_entry.id   AF-A0A5P9J7Y0-F1
#
_cell.length_a   1.000
_cell.length_b   1.000
_cell.length_c   1.000
_cell.angle_alpha   90.00
_cell.angle_beta   90.00
_cell.angle_gamma   90.00
#
_symmetry.space_group_name_H-M   'P 1'
#
loop_
_entity.id
_entity.type
_entity.pdbx_description
1 polymer ?
#
loop_
_entity_poly.entity_id
_entity_poly.type
_entity_poly.pdbx_seq_one_letter_code
_entity_poly.pdbx_strand_id
1 'polypeptide(L)'
;MKRALLLLPFLAACVAPVVPQQNVSVRHTASTETAGNGARWHLFLFDPREPRSLEARIALAKANLQPGCRWANRPRAEIEAQTASQGARFADTLLAAPLICRT
;
A
#
# COMPACT_ATOMS: atom_id res chain seq x y z
N MET A 1 49.58 8.13 -33.11
CA MET A 1 48.44 8.93 -32.58
C MET A 1 47.58 8.02 -31.71
N LYS A 2 47.63 8.18 -30.39
CA LYS A 2 46.96 7.31 -29.41
C LYS A 2 45.50 7.78 -29.22
N ARG A 3 44.52 6.94 -29.59
CA ARG A 3 43.10 7.14 -29.24
C ARG A 3 42.82 6.35 -27.97
N ALA A 4 42.74 7.04 -26.84
CA ALA A 4 42.23 6.48 -25.59
C ALA A 4 40.70 6.51 -25.62
N LEU A 5 40.09 5.33 -25.67
CA LEU A 5 38.64 5.15 -25.52
C LEU A 5 38.33 5.08 -24.02
N LEU A 6 37.77 6.15 -23.45
CA LEU A 6 37.28 6.17 -22.08
C LEU A 6 35.91 5.47 -22.03
N LEU A 7 35.87 4.28 -21.43
CA LEU A 7 34.65 3.56 -21.08
C LEU A 7 34.08 4.16 -19.78
N LEU A 8 32.94 4.84 -19.88
CA LEU A 8 32.15 5.30 -18.74
C LEU A 8 31.26 4.16 -18.21
N PRO A 9 31.26 3.87 -16.89
CA PRO A 9 30.37 2.89 -16.31
C PRO A 9 28.96 3.50 -16.17
N PHE A 10 27.97 2.91 -16.83
CA PHE A 10 26.56 3.22 -16.59
C PHE A 10 26.16 2.68 -15.21
N LEU A 11 26.20 3.55 -14.21
CA LEU A 11 25.54 3.32 -12.93
C LEU A 11 24.04 3.33 -13.17
N ALA A 12 23.43 2.15 -13.21
CA ALA A 12 21.98 1.98 -13.19
C ALA A 12 21.45 2.49 -11.84
N ALA A 13 21.09 3.77 -11.78
CA ALA A 13 20.38 4.34 -10.65
C ALA A 13 18.96 3.74 -10.64
N CYS A 14 18.72 2.77 -9.76
CA CYS A 14 17.37 2.38 -9.37
C CYS A 14 16.74 3.55 -8.62
N VAL A 15 16.21 4.53 -9.37
CA VAL A 15 15.39 5.59 -8.80
C VAL A 15 14.10 4.93 -8.35
N ALA A 16 13.96 4.69 -7.04
CA ALA A 16 12.68 4.29 -6.48
C ALA A 16 11.65 5.39 -6.83
N PRO A 17 10.47 5.04 -7.36
CA PRO A 17 9.47 6.04 -7.67
C PRO A 17 9.06 6.73 -6.37
N VAL A 18 9.45 8.00 -6.24
CA VAL A 18 8.88 8.90 -5.24
C VAL A 18 7.43 9.09 -5.64
N VAL A 19 6.53 8.36 -4.99
CA VAL A 19 5.09 8.63 -5.09
C VAL A 19 4.91 10.01 -4.46
N PRO A 20 4.52 11.05 -5.22
CA PRO A 20 4.22 12.34 -4.62
C PRO A 20 3.14 12.08 -3.58
N GLN A 21 3.43 12.36 -2.30
CA GLN A 21 2.40 12.42 -1.28
C GLN A 21 1.53 13.63 -1.63
N GLN A 22 0.62 13.43 -2.58
CA GLN A 22 -0.47 14.36 -2.81
C GLN A 22 -1.23 14.51 -1.49
N ASN A 23 -1.89 15.64 -1.29
CA ASN A 23 -2.68 15.98 -0.10
C ASN A 23 -3.82 14.97 0.17
N VAL A 24 -3.46 13.75 0.57
CA VAL A 24 -4.34 12.61 0.79
C VAL A 24 -4.45 12.39 2.27
N SER A 25 -5.63 12.63 2.82
CA SER A 25 -5.93 12.24 4.19
C SER A 25 -6.35 10.78 4.23
N VAL A 26 -5.90 10.06 5.26
CA VAL A 26 -6.18 8.63 5.43
C VAL A 26 -6.98 8.43 6.71
N ARG A 27 -8.19 7.88 6.58
CA ARG A 27 -8.97 7.39 7.71
C ARG A 27 -8.84 5.89 7.81
N HIS A 28 -8.73 5.39 9.03
CA HIS A 28 -8.50 3.99 9.31
C HIS A 28 -9.49 3.50 10.37
N THR A 29 -10.13 2.36 10.13
CA THR A 29 -10.96 1.64 11.10
C THR A 29 -10.64 0.14 11.10
N ALA A 30 -10.76 -0.51 12.26
CA ALA A 30 -10.59 -1.97 12.37
C ALA A 30 -11.93 -2.69 12.10
N SER A 31 -11.91 -3.74 11.28
CA SER A 31 -13.04 -4.65 11.10
C SER A 31 -13.11 -5.66 12.25
N THR A 32 -14.30 -6.23 12.45
CA THR A 32 -14.52 -7.42 13.30
C THR A 32 -14.04 -8.71 12.65
N GLU A 33 -13.81 -8.70 11.33
CA GLU A 33 -13.37 -9.88 10.59
C GLU A 33 -11.89 -10.21 10.83
N THR A 34 -11.63 -11.50 11.07
CA THR A 34 -10.27 -12.02 11.19
C THR A 34 -9.60 -12.12 9.82
N ALA A 35 -8.34 -11.70 9.75
CA ALA A 35 -7.44 -11.96 8.65
C ALA A 35 -6.50 -13.14 8.97
N GLY A 36 -6.84 -13.98 9.96
CA GLY A 36 -6.10 -15.16 10.42
C GLY A 36 -4.75 -14.83 11.10
N ASN A 37 -4.16 -15.81 11.81
CA ASN A 37 -2.83 -15.68 12.45
C ASN A 37 -2.68 -14.44 13.36
N GLY A 38 -3.73 -14.10 14.10
CA GLY A 38 -3.77 -12.92 14.98
C GLY A 38 -3.94 -11.59 14.25
N ALA A 39 -4.14 -11.60 12.94
CA ALA A 39 -4.43 -10.42 12.14
C ALA A 39 -5.94 -10.17 12.03
N ARG A 40 -6.31 -8.91 11.85
CA ARG A 40 -7.68 -8.48 11.53
C ARG A 40 -7.67 -7.67 10.24
N TRP A 41 -8.79 -7.64 9.55
CA TRP A 41 -8.97 -6.74 8.42
C TRP A 41 -9.19 -5.32 8.91
N HIS A 42 -8.51 -4.37 8.29
CA HIS A 42 -8.58 -2.95 8.61
C HIS A 42 -8.96 -2.21 7.32
N LEU A 43 -9.90 -1.28 7.41
CA LEU A 43 -10.34 -0.47 6.28
C LEU A 43 -9.61 0.86 6.29
N PHE A 44 -9.03 1.19 5.14
CA PHE A 44 -8.40 2.46 4.87
C PHE A 44 -9.24 3.22 3.83
N LEU A 45 -9.65 4.43 4.18
CA LEU A 45 -10.35 5.35 3.29
C LEU A 45 -9.42 6.52 2.98
N PHE A 46 -9.34 6.87 1.70
CA PHE A 46 -8.47 7.94 1.21
C PHE A 46 -9.33 9.10 0.72
N ASP A 47 -9.07 10.31 1.20
CA ASP A 47 -9.69 11.53 0.66
C ASP A 47 -8.64 12.42 -0.02
N PRO A 48 -8.92 12.95 -1.22
CA PRO A 48 -10.17 12.80 -1.97
C PRO A 48 -10.42 11.36 -2.45
N ARG A 49 -11.70 10.98 -2.56
CA ARG A 49 -12.14 9.64 -2.99
C ARG A 49 -11.98 9.45 -4.49
N GLU A 50 -10.73 9.35 -4.91
CA GLU A 50 -10.34 9.13 -6.29
C GLU A 50 -9.90 7.66 -6.49
N PRO A 51 -10.20 7.06 -7.65
CA PRO A 51 -9.71 5.74 -8.01
C PRO A 51 -8.17 5.69 -8.00
N ARG A 52 -7.62 4.66 -7.36
CA ARG A 52 -6.18 4.44 -7.23
C ARG A 52 -5.84 2.96 -7.41
N SER A 53 -4.68 2.71 -8.00
CA SER A 53 -4.15 1.34 -8.11
C SER A 53 -4.04 0.70 -6.72
N LEU A 54 -4.16 -0.62 -6.67
CA LEU A 54 -3.99 -1.37 -5.42
C LEU A 54 -2.61 -1.11 -4.78
N GLU A 55 -1.55 -1.01 -5.60
CA GLU A 55 -0.20 -0.61 -5.16
C GLU A 55 -0.20 0.73 -4.42
N ALA A 56 -0.79 1.76 -5.03
CA ALA A 56 -0.82 3.11 -4.46
C ALA A 56 -1.59 3.13 -3.13
N ARG A 57 -2.71 2.41 -3.07
CA ARG A 57 -3.50 2.29 -1.83
C ARG A 57 -2.73 1.57 -0.73
N ILE A 58 -2.03 0.49 -1.05
CA ILE A 58 -1.18 -0.24 -0.09
C ILE A 58 -0.05 0.67 0.41
N ALA A 59 0.60 1.42 -0.48
CA ALA A 59 1.67 2.35 -0.11
C ALA A 59 1.16 3.44 0.85
N LEU A 60 0.00 4.05 0.55
CA LEU A 60 -0.65 5.04 1.41
C LEU A 60 -1.02 4.46 2.78
N ALA A 61 -1.60 3.26 2.82
CA ALA A 61 -1.95 2.59 4.07
C ALA A 61 -0.73 2.26 4.93
N LYS A 62 0.35 1.76 4.32
CA LYS A 62 1.61 1.48 5.03
C LYS A 62 2.26 2.74 5.60
N ALA A 63 2.15 3.87 4.90
CA ALA A 63 2.65 5.15 5.39
C ALA A 63 1.82 5.74 6.54
N ASN A 64 0.59 5.23 6.78
CA ASN A 64 -0.36 5.76 7.75
C ASN A 64 -0.83 4.69 8.76
N LEU A 65 0.03 3.73 9.11
CA LEU A 65 -0.29 2.75 10.14
C LEU A 65 -0.40 3.41 11.51
N GLN A 66 -1.40 2.99 12.29
CA GLN A 66 -1.49 3.36 13.70
C GLN A 66 -0.30 2.80 14.51
N PRO A 67 0.16 3.51 15.56
CA PRO A 67 1.17 2.99 16.47
C PRO A 67 0.78 1.61 17.02
N GLY A 68 1.73 0.68 17.10
CA GLY A 68 1.48 -0.69 17.57
C GLY A 68 0.86 -1.63 16.53
N CYS A 69 0.52 -1.14 15.34
CA CYS A 69 0.07 -1.95 14.21
C CYS A 69 1.22 -2.29 13.26
N ARG A 70 1.18 -3.51 12.71
CA ARG A 70 2.08 -3.95 11.63
C ARG A 70 1.30 -4.70 10.55
N TRP A 71 1.83 -4.66 9.33
CA TRP A 71 1.30 -5.43 8.21
C TRP A 71 1.41 -6.94 8.47
N ALA A 72 0.33 -7.68 8.27
CA ALA A 72 0.36 -9.13 8.24
C ALA A 72 0.65 -9.62 6.82
N ASN A 73 1.49 -10.66 6.69
CA ASN A 73 1.78 -11.23 5.39
C ASN A 73 0.55 -11.97 4.87
N ARG A 74 0.01 -11.51 3.74
CA ARG A 74 -1.13 -12.11 3.05
C ARG A 74 -0.92 -12.01 1.54
N PRO A 75 -1.37 -13.00 0.76
CA PRO A 75 -1.34 -12.92 -0.70
C PRO A 75 -2.03 -11.67 -1.20
N ARG A 76 -1.44 -11.02 -2.22
CA ARG A 76 -2.01 -9.83 -2.84
C ARG A 76 -3.44 -10.06 -3.32
N ALA A 77 -3.70 -11.24 -3.91
CA ALA A 77 -5.03 -11.61 -4.39
C ALA A 77 -6.09 -11.65 -3.27
N GLU A 78 -5.71 -12.03 -2.05
CA GLU A 78 -6.63 -12.00 -0.89
C GLU A 78 -6.96 -10.55 -0.49
N ILE A 79 -5.98 -9.65 -0.52
CA ILE A 79 -6.16 -8.22 -0.23
C ILE A 79 -7.10 -7.60 -1.28
N GLU A 80 -6.90 -7.94 -2.55
CA GLU A 80 -7.75 -7.50 -3.65
C GLU A 80 -9.18 -8.01 -3.52
N ALA A 81 -9.35 -9.32 -3.30
CA ALA A 81 -10.66 -9.94 -3.10
C ALA A 81 -11.40 -9.37 -1.90
N GLN A 82 -10.71 -9.19 -0.76
CA GLN A 82 -11.29 -8.60 0.44
C GLN A 82 -11.64 -7.11 0.24
N THR A 83 -10.85 -6.39 -0.56
CA THR A 83 -11.18 -5.01 -0.90
C THR A 83 -12.43 -4.96 -1.79
N ALA A 84 -12.53 -5.84 -2.79
CA ALA A 84 -13.70 -5.95 -3.64
C ALA A 84 -14.97 -6.36 -2.86
N SER A 85 -14.84 -7.18 -1.81
CA SER A 85 -15.95 -7.61 -0.97
C SER A 85 -16.61 -6.48 -0.17
N GLN A 86 -15.92 -5.34 0.00
CA GLN A 86 -16.50 -4.14 0.64
C GLN A 86 -17.56 -3.45 -0.25
N GLY A 87 -17.69 -3.89 -1.50
CA GLY A 87 -18.65 -3.41 -2.48
C GLY A 87 -17.96 -2.89 -3.73
N ALA A 88 -18.49 -3.26 -4.91
CA ALA A 88 -17.90 -2.96 -6.21
C ALA A 88 -17.58 -1.46 -6.40
N ARG A 89 -18.45 -0.57 -5.89
CA ARG A 89 -18.27 0.89 -5.98
C ARG A 89 -17.04 1.43 -5.22
N PHE A 90 -16.46 0.64 -4.32
CA PHE A 90 -15.36 1.05 -3.47
C PHE A 90 -14.04 0.35 -3.79
N ALA A 91 -14.05 -0.64 -4.69
CA ALA A 91 -12.90 -1.49 -4.98
C ALA A 91 -11.62 -0.70 -5.32
N ASP A 92 -11.77 0.50 -5.90
CA ASP A 92 -10.65 1.35 -6.31
C ASP A 92 -10.40 2.57 -5.39
N THR A 93 -11.24 2.80 -4.39
CA THR A 93 -11.21 4.03 -3.55
C THR A 93 -10.98 3.78 -2.06
N LEU A 94 -11.13 2.53 -1.59
CA LEU A 94 -10.75 2.11 -0.24
C LEU A 94 -9.73 0.98 -0.31
N LEU A 95 -9.16 0.57 0.83
CA LEU A 95 -8.36 -0.65 0.93
C LEU A 95 -8.76 -1.45 2.16
N ALA A 96 -8.97 -2.76 1.99
CA ALA A 96 -8.97 -3.70 3.10
C ALA A 96 -7.55 -4.25 3.28
N ALA A 97 -6.91 -3.99 4.42
CA ALA A 97 -5.55 -4.39 4.70
C ALA A 97 -5.49 -5.30 5.94
N PRO A 98 -4.66 -6.36 5.93
CA PRO A 98 -4.54 -7.27 7.05
C PRO A 98 -3.47 -6.74 8.03
N LEU A 99 -3.89 -6.37 9.24
CA LEU A 99 -3.01 -5.81 10.26
C LEU A 99 -3.01 -6.65 11.54
N ILE A 100 -1.85 -6.71 12.19
CA ILE A 100 -1.70 -7.20 13.56
C ILE A 100 -1.42 -5.98 14.41
N CYS A 101 -2.36 -5.63 15.28
CA CYS A 101 -2.24 -4.50 16.19
C CYS A 101 -2.13 -5.01 17.62
N ARG A 102 -1.10 -4.55 18.33
CA ARG A 102 -1.01 -4.73 19.79
C ARG A 102 -1.80 -3.61 20.42
N THR A 103 -2.85 -3.95 21.13
CA THR A 103 -3.58 -3.04 22.04
C THR A 103 -2.73 -2.72 23.26
#